data_AF-A0A1J5PNT8-F1
#
_entry.id   AF-A0A1J5PNT8-F1
#
_cell.length_a   1.000
_cell.length_b   1.000
_cell.length_c   1.000
_cell.angle_alpha   90.00
_cell.angle_beta   90.00
_cell.angle_gamma   90.00
#
_symmetry.space_group_name_H-M   'P 1'
#
loop_
_entity.id
_entity.type
_entity.pdbx_description
1 polymer ?
#
loop_
_entity_poly.entity_id
_entity_poly.type
_entity_poly.pdbx_seq_one_letter_code
_entity_poly.pdbx_strand_id
1 'polypeptide(L)'
;MIGDGSSDTWEVFQFANADLVAPDEYDLSLRLRGQAGSDGVMPDVWPTGSLIVLLNGAPQQIDLASSLRGVAQNYRIGSAARSYDDPSYVHLVEAFSGIGLRPYSPCHLVASATDAGDVRVAWVRRTRVDGDSWDGLDVPLGESSEAHQVRVVADSAVVREVTVATPSWTYSAADRLGDGVAAPFRIEVAQISDRFGAGPYTGIDING
;
A
#
# COMPACT_ATOMS: atom_id res chain seq x y z
N MET A 1 -1.21 -2.00 15.47
CA MET A 1 -1.74 -1.31 14.28
C MET A 1 -2.59 -0.14 14.69
N ILE A 2 -2.69 0.88 13.83
CA ILE A 2 -3.53 2.06 14.01
C ILE A 2 -4.37 2.28 12.74
N GLY A 3 -5.62 2.70 12.87
CA GLY A 3 -6.55 2.85 11.74
C GLY A 3 -7.73 3.77 12.03
N ASP A 4 -8.49 4.10 10.99
CA ASP A 4 -9.71 4.91 11.09
C ASP A 4 -10.97 4.08 11.44
N GLY A 5 -10.81 2.75 11.59
CA GLY A 5 -11.89 1.81 11.86
C GLY A 5 -12.57 1.25 10.62
N SER A 6 -12.21 1.70 9.41
CA SER A 6 -12.61 1.06 8.16
C SER A 6 -11.90 -0.27 7.95
N SER A 7 -12.32 -1.06 6.95
CA SER A 7 -11.68 -2.35 6.64
C SER A 7 -10.29 -2.23 6.00
N ASP A 8 -10.01 -1.10 5.34
CA ASP A 8 -8.93 -1.02 4.35
C ASP A 8 -7.78 -0.09 4.76
N THR A 9 -8.02 0.82 5.71
CA THR A 9 -7.09 1.90 6.07
C THR A 9 -6.45 1.64 7.44
N TRP A 10 -5.39 0.84 7.43
CA TRP A 10 -4.63 0.48 8.62
C TRP A 10 -3.12 0.59 8.41
N GLU A 11 -2.44 1.14 9.41
CA GLU A 11 -0.99 1.12 9.51
C GLU A 11 -0.53 0.07 10.52
N VAL A 12 0.42 -0.76 10.10
CA VAL A 12 1.20 -1.60 11.01
C VAL A 12 2.43 -0.81 11.45
N PHE A 13 2.57 -0.63 12.76
CA PHE A 13 3.72 0.06 13.34
C PHE A 13 4.11 -0.61 14.65
N GLN A 14 5.38 -0.44 15.01
CA GLN A 14 5.99 -0.84 16.28
C GLN A 14 6.39 0.41 17.08
N PHE A 15 6.56 0.26 18.38
CA PHE A 15 7.09 1.28 19.28
C PHE A 15 7.97 0.60 20.32
N ALA A 16 8.98 1.31 20.83
CA ALA A 16 9.86 0.76 21.87
C ALA A 16 9.36 1.10 23.28
N ASN A 17 8.80 2.30 23.48
CA ASN A 17 8.38 2.76 24.80
C ASN A 17 6.87 3.03 24.83
N ALA A 18 6.25 2.75 25.98
CA ALA A 18 4.88 3.10 26.31
C ALA A 18 4.83 3.61 27.75
N ASP A 19 4.85 4.93 27.91
CA ASP A 19 4.88 5.58 29.22
C ASP A 19 3.45 5.91 29.66
N LEU A 20 3.03 5.43 30.83
CA LEU A 20 1.71 5.74 31.39
C LEU A 20 1.71 7.19 31.90
N VAL A 21 0.94 8.05 31.25
CA VAL A 21 0.88 9.49 31.56
C VAL A 21 -0.40 9.89 32.31
N ALA A 22 -1.46 9.10 32.17
CA ALA A 22 -2.70 9.21 32.94
C ALA A 22 -3.42 7.84 32.99
N PRO A 23 -4.49 7.65 33.79
CA PRO A 23 -5.27 6.42 33.78
C PRO A 23 -5.73 6.06 32.36
N ASP A 24 -5.37 4.87 31.89
CA ASP A 24 -5.65 4.36 30.53
C ASP A 24 -5.07 5.21 29.38
N GLU A 25 -4.07 6.04 29.65
CA GLU A 25 -3.42 6.92 28.66
C GLU A 25 -1.91 6.70 28.63
N TYR A 26 -1.39 6.40 27.44
CA TYR A 26 0.02 6.07 27.22
C TYR A 26 0.63 6.92 26.11
N ASP A 27 1.82 7.45 26.38
CA ASP A 27 2.67 8.07 25.38
C ASP A 27 3.57 7.02 24.73
N LEU A 28 3.43 6.86 23.41
CA LEU A 28 4.22 5.92 22.61
C LEU A 28 5.39 6.64 21.93
N SER A 29 6.62 6.16 22.15
CA SER A 29 7.82 6.74 21.55
C SER A 29 8.73 5.71 20.88
N LEU A 30 9.69 6.21 20.07
CA LEU A 30 10.57 5.40 19.22
C LEU A 30 9.77 4.46 18.30
N ARG A 31 8.91 5.06 17.48
CA ARG A 31 7.98 4.36 16.58
C ARG A 31 8.66 3.97 15.28
N LEU A 32 8.50 2.71 14.87
CA LEU A 32 8.81 2.22 13.53
C LEU A 32 7.50 2.07 12.76
N ARG A 33 7.27 2.99 11.82
CA ARG A 33 6.01 3.18 11.11
C ARG A 33 5.96 2.46 9.76
N GLY A 34 4.75 2.29 9.21
CA GLY A 34 4.55 1.85 7.83
C GLY A 34 5.04 0.43 7.51
N GLN A 35 5.04 -0.47 8.48
CA GLN A 35 5.53 -1.83 8.28
C GLN A 35 4.60 -2.66 7.39
N ALA A 36 5.13 -3.75 6.83
CA ALA A 36 4.38 -4.70 6.00
C ALA A 36 3.61 -4.02 4.84
N GLY A 37 4.21 -3.00 4.22
CA GLY A 37 3.63 -2.29 3.08
C GLY A 37 2.58 -1.24 3.41
N SER A 38 2.29 -1.03 4.70
CA SER A 38 1.37 0.02 5.12
C SER A 38 1.95 1.44 4.96
N ASP A 39 3.27 1.56 4.73
CA ASP A 39 3.94 2.81 4.37
C ASP A 39 3.31 3.50 3.15
N GLY A 40 2.79 2.72 2.20
CA GLY A 40 2.17 3.27 0.99
C GLY A 40 0.77 3.85 1.18
N VAL A 41 0.12 3.67 2.34
CA VAL A 41 -1.26 4.15 2.59
C VAL A 41 -1.45 4.88 3.90
N MET A 42 -0.48 4.83 4.81
CA MET A 42 -0.57 5.56 6.07
C MET A 42 -0.60 7.08 5.82
N PRO A 43 -1.36 7.86 6.59
CA PRO A 43 -1.24 9.30 6.59
C PRO A 43 0.06 9.73 7.29
N ASP A 44 0.52 10.95 7.00
CA ASP A 44 1.65 11.56 7.72
C ASP A 44 1.38 11.59 9.23
N VAL A 45 0.14 11.92 9.61
CA VAL A 45 -0.33 11.96 10.99
C VAL A 45 -1.71 11.33 11.07
N TRP A 46 -1.87 10.37 11.97
CA TRP A 46 -3.19 9.84 12.32
C TRP A 46 -3.95 10.85 13.18
N PRO A 47 -5.20 11.21 12.82
CA PRO A 47 -5.99 12.15 13.60
C PRO A 47 -6.39 11.57 14.96
N THR A 48 -6.68 12.47 15.91
CA THR A 48 -7.32 12.10 17.19
C THR A 48 -8.60 11.31 16.93
N GLY A 49 -8.81 10.23 17.68
CA GLY A 49 -9.93 9.30 17.49
C GLY A 49 -9.61 8.07 16.65
N SER A 50 -8.40 7.98 16.09
CA SER A 50 -7.92 6.75 15.43
C SER A 50 -7.86 5.58 16.42
N LEU A 51 -8.21 4.39 15.95
CA LEU A 51 -8.24 3.17 16.74
C LEU A 51 -6.86 2.53 16.78
N ILE A 52 -6.40 2.13 17.96
CA ILE A 52 -5.20 1.32 18.13
C ILE A 52 -5.62 -0.11 18.50
N VAL A 53 -5.08 -1.08 17.76
CA VAL A 53 -5.18 -2.50 18.09
C VAL A 53 -3.78 -3.03 18.33
N LEU A 54 -3.51 -3.48 19.56
CA LEU A 54 -2.23 -4.09 19.91
C LEU A 54 -2.16 -5.52 19.32
N LEU A 55 -1.24 -5.74 18.39
CA LEU A 55 -0.98 -7.04 17.80
C LEU A 55 -0.10 -7.86 18.75
N ASN A 56 -0.73 -8.59 19.68
CA ASN A 56 -0.07 -9.43 20.68
C ASN A 56 -0.04 -10.92 20.31
N GLY A 57 -0.37 -11.27 19.05
CA GLY A 57 -0.46 -12.64 18.57
C GLY A 57 -1.81 -13.33 18.80
N ALA A 58 -2.74 -12.69 19.52
CA ALA A 58 -4.11 -13.21 19.67
C ALA A 58 -4.97 -13.05 18.40
N PRO A 59 -4.91 -11.92 17.65
CA PRO A 59 -5.65 -11.80 16.41
C PRO A 59 -5.21 -12.85 15.39
N GLN A 60 -6.17 -13.55 14.80
CA GLN A 60 -5.94 -14.49 13.70
C GLN A 60 -6.61 -13.98 12.42
N GLN A 61 -6.00 -14.31 11.29
CA GLN A 61 -6.60 -14.04 9.99
C GLN A 61 -7.77 -15.00 9.76
N ILE A 62 -8.93 -14.44 9.42
CA ILE A 62 -10.07 -15.25 8.96
C ILE A 62 -9.73 -15.78 7.57
N ASP A 63 -9.79 -17.09 7.39
CA ASP A 63 -9.59 -17.71 6.09
C ASP A 63 -10.81 -17.42 5.20
N LEU A 64 -10.58 -16.73 4.09
CA LEU A 64 -11.60 -16.37 3.12
C LEU A 64 -11.15 -16.78 1.73
N ALA A 65 -12.04 -17.48 1.03
CA ALA A 65 -11.81 -17.83 -0.36
C ALA A 65 -11.59 -16.57 -1.22
N SER A 66 -10.70 -16.67 -2.19
CA SER A 66 -10.38 -15.58 -3.12
C SER A 66 -11.61 -15.07 -3.88
N SER A 67 -12.63 -15.91 -4.08
CA SER A 67 -13.90 -15.57 -4.72
C SER A 67 -14.81 -14.67 -3.89
N LEU A 68 -14.54 -14.49 -2.59
CA LEU A 68 -15.32 -13.63 -1.69
C LEU A 68 -14.81 -12.19 -1.63
N ARG A 69 -13.72 -11.85 -2.35
CA ARG A 69 -13.23 -10.46 -2.40
C ARG A 69 -14.29 -9.54 -2.99
N GLY A 70 -14.57 -8.43 -2.32
CA GLY A 70 -15.60 -7.47 -2.70
C GLY A 70 -17.04 -8.00 -2.57
N VAL A 71 -17.25 -9.20 -2.03
CA VAL A 71 -18.57 -9.78 -1.81
C VAL A 71 -18.96 -9.61 -0.36
N ALA A 72 -20.06 -8.90 -0.10
CA ALA A 72 -20.56 -8.67 1.26
C ALA A 72 -20.85 -9.99 1.99
N GLN A 73 -20.25 -10.15 3.17
CA GLN A 73 -20.47 -11.27 4.08
C GLN A 73 -21.10 -10.78 5.38
N ASN A 74 -21.80 -11.69 6.07
CA ASN A 74 -22.40 -11.42 7.37
C ASN A 74 -21.45 -11.90 8.48
N TYR A 75 -21.01 -10.98 9.32
CA TYR A 75 -20.14 -11.27 10.46
C TYR A 75 -20.91 -11.14 11.75
N ARG A 76 -20.85 -12.18 12.58
CA ARG A 76 -21.40 -12.17 13.94
C ARG A 76 -20.25 -12.29 14.92
N ILE A 77 -20.01 -11.21 15.66
CA ILE A 77 -18.85 -11.05 16.55
C ILE A 77 -19.36 -11.07 17.98
N GLY A 78 -18.96 -12.09 18.74
CA GLY A 78 -19.41 -12.32 20.11
C GLY A 78 -18.66 -13.45 20.78
N SER A 79 -19.02 -13.74 22.03
CA SER A 79 -18.37 -14.79 22.81
C SER A 79 -18.67 -16.18 22.26
N ALA A 80 -17.64 -16.99 22.01
CA ALA A 80 -17.78 -18.39 21.59
C ALA A 80 -18.58 -19.27 22.58
N ALA A 81 -18.78 -18.82 23.83
CA ALA A 81 -19.56 -19.53 24.84
C ALA A 81 -21.08 -19.30 24.74
N ARG A 82 -21.54 -18.42 23.84
CA ARG A 82 -22.95 -18.07 23.67
C ARG A 82 -23.46 -18.46 22.28
N SER A 83 -24.79 -18.52 22.16
CA SER A 83 -25.43 -18.74 20.86
C SER A 83 -25.27 -17.51 19.96
N TYR A 84 -25.24 -17.72 18.64
CA TYR A 84 -25.01 -16.66 17.66
C TYR A 84 -26.13 -15.60 17.59
N ASP A 85 -27.30 -15.90 18.16
CA ASP A 85 -28.46 -15.02 18.28
C ASP A 85 -28.55 -14.32 19.65
N ASP A 86 -27.56 -14.52 20.53
CA ASP A 86 -27.50 -13.80 21.80
C ASP A 86 -27.36 -12.29 21.55
N PRO A 87 -28.12 -11.43 22.28
CA PRO A 87 -28.08 -9.97 22.10
C PRO A 87 -26.71 -9.31 22.28
N SER A 88 -25.72 -10.00 22.86
CA SER A 88 -24.35 -9.48 22.98
C SER A 88 -23.56 -9.53 21.67
N TYR A 89 -24.05 -10.23 20.63
CA TYR A 89 -23.38 -10.30 19.34
C TYR A 89 -23.55 -9.03 18.54
N VAL A 90 -22.44 -8.54 17.98
CA VAL A 90 -22.44 -7.48 16.98
C VAL A 90 -22.59 -8.13 15.60
N HIS A 91 -23.54 -7.63 14.81
CA HIS A 91 -23.72 -8.04 13.42
C HIS A 91 -23.20 -6.94 12.49
N LEU A 92 -22.23 -7.30 11.65
CA LEU A 92 -21.68 -6.44 10.60
C LEU A 92 -21.90 -7.08 9.23
N VAL A 93 -22.08 -6.25 8.21
CA VAL A 93 -22.13 -6.66 6.81
C VAL A 93 -21.00 -5.96 6.10
N GLU A 94 -19.95 -6.70 5.76
CA GLU A 94 -18.71 -6.14 5.24
C GLU A 94 -18.25 -6.86 3.99
N ALA A 95 -17.61 -6.11 3.09
CA ALA A 95 -17.00 -6.62 1.87
C ALA A 95 -15.52 -6.19 1.83
N PHE A 96 -14.61 -7.15 1.90
CA PHE A 96 -13.17 -6.85 1.95
C PHE A 96 -12.54 -6.84 0.57
N SER A 97 -11.75 -5.81 0.27
CA SER A 97 -10.99 -5.69 -0.99
C SER A 97 -9.79 -6.64 -1.06
N GLY A 98 -9.38 -7.21 0.08
CA GLY A 98 -8.24 -8.11 0.16
C GLY A 98 -6.89 -7.38 0.12
N ILE A 99 -6.78 -6.26 0.87
CA ILE A 99 -5.59 -5.39 0.90
C ILE A 99 -4.26 -6.12 1.19
N GLY A 100 -4.28 -7.30 1.82
CA GLY A 100 -3.07 -8.11 2.02
C GLY A 100 -2.47 -8.68 0.72
N LEU A 101 -3.22 -8.66 -0.39
CA LEU A 101 -2.74 -9.02 -1.73
C LEU A 101 -2.10 -7.84 -2.47
N ARG A 102 -2.30 -6.61 -1.98
CA ARG A 102 -1.80 -5.39 -2.61
C ARG A 102 -0.27 -5.39 -2.64
N PRO A 103 0.37 -5.12 -3.80
CA PRO A 103 1.81 -4.92 -3.87
C PRO A 103 2.28 -3.76 -2.99
N TYR A 104 3.53 -3.82 -2.55
CA TYR A 104 4.18 -2.68 -1.90
C TYR A 104 4.53 -1.61 -2.93
N SER A 105 4.57 -0.34 -2.52
CA SER A 105 5.01 0.75 -3.39
C SER A 105 6.47 0.56 -3.81
N PRO A 106 6.83 0.68 -5.09
CA PRO A 106 8.22 0.62 -5.53
C PRO A 106 9.11 1.61 -4.76
N CYS A 107 10.36 1.25 -4.51
CA CYS A 107 11.33 2.12 -3.84
C CYS A 107 12.42 2.61 -4.80
N HIS A 108 13.24 3.55 -4.34
CA HIS A 108 14.37 4.09 -5.10
C HIS A 108 13.99 4.58 -6.50
N LEU A 109 12.81 5.20 -6.64
CA LEU A 109 12.42 5.85 -7.90
C LEU A 109 13.38 7.01 -8.18
N VAL A 110 14.05 6.95 -9.33
CA VAL A 110 14.99 7.96 -9.81
C VAL A 110 14.63 8.36 -11.23
N ALA A 111 14.93 9.62 -11.57
CA ALA A 111 14.73 10.16 -12.91
C ALA A 111 15.99 10.85 -13.41
N SER A 112 16.27 10.75 -14.70
CA SER A 112 17.33 11.52 -15.38
C SER A 112 16.85 12.02 -16.74
N ALA A 113 17.16 13.28 -17.05
CA ALA A 113 16.96 13.85 -18.37
C ALA A 113 18.11 13.44 -19.31
N THR A 114 17.82 13.28 -20.60
CA THR A 114 18.82 13.03 -21.63
C THR A 114 19.05 14.28 -22.47
N ASP A 115 20.19 14.36 -23.17
CA ASP A 115 20.46 15.46 -24.11
C ASP A 115 19.43 15.53 -25.26
N ALA A 116 18.73 14.42 -25.53
CA ALA A 116 17.64 14.35 -26.51
C ALA A 116 16.28 14.84 -25.97
N GLY A 117 16.20 15.22 -24.69
CA GLY A 117 14.96 15.69 -24.04
C GLY A 117 14.06 14.58 -23.48
N ASP A 118 14.53 13.32 -23.50
CA ASP A 118 13.82 12.21 -22.87
C ASP A 118 13.98 12.26 -21.35
N VAL A 119 13.00 11.71 -20.63
CA VAL A 119 13.10 11.47 -19.19
C VAL A 119 13.12 9.96 -18.95
N ARG A 120 14.25 9.46 -18.45
CA ARG A 120 14.41 8.05 -18.05
C ARG A 120 14.10 7.92 -16.58
N VAL A 121 13.21 6.98 -16.26
CA VAL A 121 12.89 6.61 -14.89
C VAL A 121 13.21 5.15 -14.62
N ALA A 122 13.70 4.87 -13.41
CA ALA A 122 13.98 3.52 -12.93
C ALA A 122 13.61 3.43 -11.44
N TRP A 123 13.25 2.24 -10.99
CA TRP A 123 12.86 1.96 -9.61
C TRP A 123 13.27 0.56 -9.20
N VAL A 124 13.09 0.23 -7.92
CA VAL A 124 13.31 -1.11 -7.37
C VAL A 124 11.98 -1.70 -6.92
N ARG A 125 11.69 -2.92 -7.40
CA ARG A 125 10.54 -3.71 -6.98
C ARG A 125 10.69 -4.11 -5.51
N ARG A 126 9.59 -4.12 -4.76
CA ARG A 126 9.55 -4.71 -3.40
C ARG A 126 8.70 -5.97 -3.44
N THR A 127 9.13 -7.01 -2.73
CA THR A 127 8.29 -8.20 -2.54
C THR A 127 7.55 -8.15 -1.21
N ARG A 128 6.36 -8.75 -1.19
CA ARG A 128 5.56 -9.02 0.02
C ARG A 128 5.55 -10.50 0.41
N VAL A 129 6.14 -11.37 -0.40
CA VAL A 129 6.15 -12.83 -0.20
C VAL A 129 7.59 -13.28 -0.05
N ASP A 130 7.91 -13.85 1.10
CA ASP A 130 9.21 -14.48 1.40
C ASP A 130 10.44 -13.62 1.05
N GLY A 131 10.34 -12.31 1.31
CA GLY A 131 11.40 -11.34 0.99
C GLY A 131 12.56 -11.28 1.98
N ASP A 132 12.49 -12.03 3.08
CA ASP A 132 13.48 -11.98 4.17
C ASP A 132 14.66 -12.96 3.96
N SER A 133 14.55 -13.87 2.99
CA SER A 133 15.60 -14.85 2.70
C SER A 133 16.72 -14.24 1.86
N TRP A 134 17.95 -14.56 2.21
CA TRP A 134 19.18 -14.18 1.49
C TRP A 134 19.76 -15.34 0.67
N ASP A 135 19.11 -16.50 0.67
CA ASP A 135 19.64 -17.72 0.04
C ASP A 135 19.44 -17.74 -1.49
N GLY A 136 18.51 -16.92 -2.00
CA GLY A 136 18.18 -16.80 -3.41
C GLY A 136 19.04 -15.78 -4.17
N LEU A 137 18.95 -15.81 -5.50
CA LEU A 137 19.56 -14.79 -6.37
C LEU A 137 18.78 -13.47 -6.36
N ASP A 138 17.47 -13.55 -6.15
CA ASP A 138 16.55 -12.43 -6.00
C ASP A 138 15.38 -12.88 -5.12
N VAL A 139 14.65 -11.91 -4.56
CA VAL A 139 13.47 -12.16 -3.76
C VAL A 139 12.28 -12.59 -4.65
N PRO A 140 11.37 -13.44 -4.16
CA PRO A 140 10.24 -13.92 -4.96
C PRO A 140 9.40 -12.78 -5.56
N LEU A 141 8.85 -13.00 -6.76
CA LEU A 141 7.98 -12.03 -7.41
C LEU A 141 6.64 -11.89 -6.69
N GLY A 142 6.05 -13.03 -6.28
CA GLY A 142 4.74 -13.10 -5.64
C GLY A 142 3.55 -12.97 -6.61
N GLU A 143 3.82 -12.81 -7.90
CA GLU A 143 2.84 -12.65 -9.00
C GLU A 143 3.24 -13.52 -10.20
N SER A 144 2.36 -13.67 -11.21
CA SER A 144 2.65 -14.53 -12.37
C SER A 144 3.63 -13.91 -13.37
N SER A 145 3.66 -12.57 -13.43
CA SER A 145 4.58 -11.78 -14.24
C SER A 145 4.85 -10.43 -13.58
N GLU A 146 6.02 -9.84 -13.85
CA GLU A 146 6.33 -8.51 -13.36
C GLU A 146 5.63 -7.46 -14.23
N ALA A 147 4.89 -6.57 -13.59
CA ALA A 147 4.20 -5.48 -14.26
C ALA A 147 4.12 -4.24 -13.35
N HIS A 148 4.28 -3.06 -13.95
CA HIS A 148 4.20 -1.77 -13.26
C HIS A 148 3.28 -0.83 -14.03
N GLN A 149 2.44 -0.09 -13.32
CA GLN A 149 1.67 1.03 -13.85
C GLN A 149 2.49 2.31 -13.67
N VAL A 150 2.77 3.00 -14.76
CA VAL A 150 3.46 4.29 -14.76
C VAL A 150 2.48 5.37 -15.22
N ARG A 151 2.39 6.45 -14.44
CA ARG A 151 1.57 7.61 -14.74
C ARG A 151 2.43 8.85 -14.89
N VAL A 152 2.06 9.68 -15.85
CA VAL A 152 2.50 11.08 -15.90
C VAL A 152 1.35 11.93 -15.42
N VAL A 153 1.61 12.76 -14.41
CA VAL A 153 0.64 13.67 -13.82
C VAL A 153 1.10 15.10 -14.06
N ALA A 154 0.27 15.88 -14.74
CA ALA A 154 0.48 17.31 -14.97
C ALA A 154 -0.81 18.05 -14.58
N ASP A 155 -0.69 19.20 -13.92
CA ASP A 155 -1.84 20.00 -13.46
C ASP A 155 -2.89 19.17 -12.67
N SER A 156 -2.42 18.24 -11.84
CA SER A 156 -3.26 17.29 -11.06
C SER A 156 -4.09 16.30 -11.89
N ALA A 157 -3.83 16.18 -13.19
CA ALA A 157 -4.47 15.21 -14.08
C ALA A 157 -3.47 14.17 -14.59
N VAL A 158 -3.91 12.91 -14.66
CA VAL A 158 -3.16 11.85 -15.34
C VAL A 158 -3.26 12.10 -16.85
N VAL A 159 -2.14 12.49 -17.46
CA VAL A 159 -2.05 12.78 -18.91
C VAL A 159 -1.51 11.61 -19.71
N ARG A 160 -0.82 10.68 -19.04
CA ARG A 160 -0.40 9.40 -19.61
C ARG A 160 -0.47 8.32 -18.54
N GLU A 161 -0.93 7.15 -18.94
CA GLU A 161 -0.85 5.92 -18.16
C GLU A 161 -0.36 4.79 -19.08
N VAL A 162 0.68 4.08 -18.65
CA VAL A 162 1.24 2.94 -19.39
C VAL A 162 1.55 1.79 -18.44
N THR A 163 1.48 0.57 -18.97
CA THR A 163 1.94 -0.63 -18.26
C THR A 163 3.26 -1.10 -18.85
N VAL A 164 4.25 -1.35 -17.99
CA VAL A 164 5.59 -1.81 -18.38
C VAL A 164 5.94 -3.10 -17.65
N ALA A 165 6.70 -3.98 -18.31
CA ALA A 165 7.11 -5.28 -17.76
C ALA A 165 8.48 -5.26 -17.07
N THR A 166 9.16 -4.10 -17.06
CA THR A 166 10.49 -3.91 -16.48
C THR A 166 10.47 -2.74 -15.50
N PRO A 167 11.37 -2.70 -14.50
CA PRO A 167 11.40 -1.64 -13.49
C PRO A 167 12.06 -0.34 -14.01
N SER A 168 11.75 0.01 -15.25
CA SER A 168 12.20 1.21 -15.92
C SER A 168 11.26 1.59 -17.05
N TRP A 169 11.19 2.89 -17.33
CA TRP A 169 10.44 3.44 -18.44
C TRP A 169 11.11 4.72 -18.94
N THR A 170 10.93 5.03 -20.23
CA THR A 170 11.41 6.28 -20.81
C THR A 170 10.22 7.07 -21.34
N TYR A 171 10.04 8.27 -20.80
CA TYR A 171 9.10 9.23 -21.35
C TYR A 171 9.83 10.02 -22.44
N SER A 172 9.60 9.63 -23.70
CA SER A 172 10.32 10.22 -24.83
C SER A 172 9.96 11.70 -25.03
N ALA A 173 10.87 12.48 -25.62
CA ALA A 173 10.57 13.86 -25.98
C ALA A 173 9.36 13.98 -26.92
N ALA A 174 9.16 12.98 -27.80
CA ALA A 174 8.03 12.93 -28.71
C ALA A 174 6.70 12.65 -27.97
N ASP A 175 6.71 11.72 -27.02
CA ASP A 175 5.56 11.44 -26.16
C ASP A 175 5.18 12.67 -25.33
N ARG A 176 6.16 13.35 -24.74
CA ARG A 176 5.96 14.59 -23.98
C ARG A 176 5.30 15.68 -24.81
N LEU A 177 5.77 15.85 -26.04
CA LEU A 177 5.20 16.82 -26.97
C LEU A 177 3.77 16.43 -27.36
N GLY A 178 3.52 15.14 -27.59
CA GLY A 178 2.20 14.61 -27.90
C GLY A 178 1.18 14.79 -26.76
N ASP A 179 1.64 14.63 -25.52
CA ASP A 179 0.82 14.83 -24.32
C ASP A 179 0.68 16.30 -23.93
N GLY A 180 1.44 17.21 -24.57
CA GLY A 180 1.43 18.64 -24.26
C GLY A 180 2.05 18.98 -22.90
N VAL A 181 2.96 18.14 -22.39
CA VAL A 181 3.51 18.26 -21.04
C VAL A 181 4.85 18.99 -21.03
N ALA A 182 4.91 20.11 -20.30
CA ALA A 182 6.13 20.78 -19.91
C ALA A 182 6.39 20.58 -18.41
N ALA A 183 7.65 20.76 -17.98
CA ALA A 183 7.95 20.80 -16.55
C ALA A 183 7.29 22.04 -15.91
N PRO A 184 6.84 21.97 -14.64
CA PRO A 184 6.91 20.80 -13.76
C PRO A 184 5.81 19.77 -14.05
N PHE A 185 6.16 18.48 -13.92
CA PHE A 185 5.19 17.38 -13.91
C PHE A 185 5.69 16.27 -12.98
N ARG A 186 4.83 15.32 -12.62
CA ARG A 186 5.17 14.21 -11.74
C ARG A 186 5.09 12.89 -12.50
N ILE A 187 6.04 11.99 -12.24
CA ILE A 187 5.96 10.60 -12.68
C ILE A 187 5.65 9.75 -11.45
N GLU A 188 4.62 8.92 -11.54
CA GLU A 188 4.19 8.01 -10.49
C GLU A 188 4.28 6.57 -10.97
N VAL A 189 4.73 5.67 -10.09
CA VAL A 189 4.89 4.24 -10.40
C VAL A 189 4.27 3.38 -9.30
N ALA A 190 3.51 2.37 -9.70
CA ALA A 190 2.99 1.33 -8.82
C ALA A 190 3.25 -0.06 -9.41
N GLN A 191 3.62 -1.02 -8.57
CA GLN A 191 3.67 -2.43 -8.97
C GLN A 191 2.24 -2.97 -9.08
N ILE A 192 2.00 -3.86 -10.04
CA ILE A 192 0.69 -4.48 -10.29
C ILE A 192 0.68 -5.92 -9.75
N SER A 193 -0.41 -6.30 -9.09
CA SER A 193 -0.76 -7.70 -8.81
C SER A 193 -1.84 -8.16 -9.78
N ASP A 194 -1.73 -9.40 -10.24
CA ASP A 194 -2.77 -10.04 -11.07
C ASP A 194 -4.10 -10.21 -10.32
N ARG A 195 -4.06 -10.19 -8.98
CA ARG A 195 -5.22 -10.47 -8.11
C ARG A 195 -5.84 -9.23 -7.49
N PHE A 196 -5.08 -8.16 -7.37
CA PHE A 196 -5.48 -6.92 -6.70
C PHE A 196 -5.47 -5.69 -7.62
N GLY A 197 -4.61 -5.66 -8.64
CA GLY A 197 -4.33 -4.47 -9.44
C GLY A 197 -3.14 -3.69 -8.91
N ALA A 198 -3.09 -2.39 -9.22
CA ALA A 198 -2.00 -1.51 -8.82
C ALA A 198 -1.92 -1.35 -7.29
N GLY A 199 -0.69 -1.44 -6.75
CA GLY A 199 -0.37 -1.04 -5.39
C GLY A 199 -0.32 0.48 -5.22
N PRO A 200 0.17 0.97 -4.07
CA PRO A 200 0.36 2.40 -3.85
C PRO A 200 1.45 2.97 -4.76
N TYR A 201 1.26 4.22 -5.15
CA TYR A 201 2.18 4.94 -6.03
C TYR A 201 3.33 5.57 -5.27
N THR A 202 4.55 5.35 -5.76
CA THR A 202 5.71 6.20 -5.46
C THR A 202 5.86 7.22 -6.58
N GLY A 203 6.08 8.48 -6.25
CA GLY A 203 6.18 9.57 -7.22
C GLY A 203 7.50 10.33 -7.14
N ILE A 204 7.92 10.88 -8.28
CA ILE A 204 9.04 11.82 -8.40
C ILE A 204 8.60 13.04 -9.22
N ASP A 205 8.91 14.24 -8.71
CA ASP A 205 8.65 15.48 -9.41
C ASP A 205 9.80 15.78 -10.38
N ILE A 206 9.45 16.05 -11.64
CA ILE A 206 10.38 16.45 -12.70
C ILE A 206 10.31 17.96 -12.82
N ASN A 207 11.33 18.61 -12.28
CA ASN A 207 11.56 20.04 -12.43
C ASN A 207 12.49 20.27 -13.63
N GLY A 208 12.28 21.38 -14.36
CA GLY A 208 13.02 21.72 -15.57
C GLY A 208 14.50 22.02 -15.33
#